data_AF-A0AAW0YLS9-F1
#
_entry.id   AF-A0AAW0YLS9-F1
#
_cell.length_a   1.000
_cell.length_b   1.000
_cell.length_c   1.000
_cell.angle_alpha   90.00
_cell.angle_beta   90.00
_cell.angle_gamma   90.00
#
_symmetry.space_group_name_H-M   'P 1'
#
loop_
_entity.id
_entity.type
_entity.pdbx_description
1 polymer ?
#
loop_
_entity_poly.entity_id
_entity_poly.type
_entity_poly.pdbx_seq_one_letter_code
_entity_poly.pdbx_strand_id
1 'polypeptide(L)'
;YFMFTKVREMIRARDSNGAKMLTMITEQFLNDPRLLLWKSQGTPMTDKCRQHWDHIATLWVCVVLAPHSGMLVKQQWQRTLEQWAHTDVCPLEDPDHRHQDTNDR
;
A
#
# COMPACT_ATOMS: atom_id res chain seq x y z
N TYR A 1 7.72 8.48 -10.70
CA TYR A 1 7.44 7.14 -11.26
C TYR A 1 8.67 6.27 -11.50
N PHE A 2 9.88 6.82 -11.76
CA PHE A 2 11.10 6.01 -11.97
C PHE A 2 11.41 5.03 -10.82
N MET A 3 11.20 5.44 -9.56
CA MET A 3 11.41 4.56 -8.40
C MET A 3 10.53 3.29 -8.44
N PHE A 4 9.24 3.41 -8.74
CA PHE A 4 8.35 2.24 -8.84
C PHE A 4 8.75 1.29 -9.96
N THR A 5 9.16 1.82 -11.12
CA THR A 5 9.69 1.01 -12.21
C THR A 5 10.95 0.26 -11.77
N LYS A 6 11.87 0.93 -11.07
CA LYS A 6 13.11 0.29 -10.58
C LYS A 6 12.83 -0.80 -9.53
N VAL A 7 11.91 -0.55 -8.61
CA VAL A 7 11.45 -1.55 -7.62
C VAL A 7 10.82 -2.76 -8.32
N ARG A 8 9.99 -2.54 -9.33
CA ARG A 8 9.39 -3.61 -10.15
C ARG A 8 10.44 -4.46 -10.84
N GLU A 9 11.42 -3.84 -11.47
CA GLU A 9 12.52 -4.54 -12.13
C GLU A 9 13.36 -5.34 -11.13
N MET A 10 13.61 -4.79 -9.94
CA MET A 10 14.30 -5.51 -8.86
C MET A 10 13.51 -6.72 -8.35
N ILE A 11 12.19 -6.58 -8.16
CA ILE A 11 11.31 -7.69 -7.79
C ILE A 11 11.35 -8.79 -8.86
N ARG A 12 11.30 -8.40 -10.15
CA ARG A 12 11.44 -9.34 -11.29
C ARG A 12 12.80 -10.01 -11.32
N ALA A 13 13.87 -9.27 -11.02
CA ALA A 13 15.24 -9.79 -10.91
C ALA A 13 15.45 -10.64 -9.64
N ARG A 14 14.43 -10.80 -8.79
CA ARG A 14 14.48 -11.53 -7.51
C ARG A 14 15.47 -10.91 -6.52
N ASP A 15 15.71 -9.60 -6.66
CA ASP A 15 16.53 -8.86 -5.74
C ASP A 15 15.75 -8.62 -4.44
N SER A 16 16.29 -9.14 -3.34
CA SER A 16 15.77 -8.92 -1.99
C SER A 16 15.63 -7.43 -1.62
N ASN A 17 16.42 -6.56 -2.26
CA ASN A 17 16.33 -5.11 -2.10
C ASN A 17 15.04 -4.53 -2.67
N GLY A 18 14.46 -5.17 -3.70
CA GLY A 18 13.17 -4.75 -4.27
C GLY A 18 12.03 -4.85 -3.27
N ALA A 19 11.93 -5.98 -2.56
CA ALA A 19 10.94 -6.17 -1.51
C ALA A 19 11.17 -5.22 -0.33
N LYS A 20 12.43 -5.01 0.10
CA LYS A 20 12.76 -4.07 1.18
C LYS A 20 12.41 -2.62 0.83
N MET A 21 12.73 -2.18 -0.38
CA MET A 21 12.35 -0.84 -0.83
C MET A 21 10.84 -0.68 -0.94
N LEU A 22 10.12 -1.70 -1.40
CA LEU A 22 8.66 -1.69 -1.40
C LEU A 22 8.10 -1.52 0.02
N THR A 23 8.67 -2.22 1.01
CA THR A 23 8.33 -2.05 2.43
C THR A 23 8.56 -0.61 2.88
N MET A 24 9.75 -0.05 2.64
CA MET A 24 10.06 1.33 3.04
C MET A 24 9.13 2.36 2.38
N ILE A 25 8.83 2.21 1.09
CA ILE A 25 7.91 3.11 0.37
C ILE A 25 6.50 3.02 0.97
N THR A 26 6.05 1.81 1.32
CA THR A 26 4.74 1.60 1.95
C THR A 26 4.68 2.25 3.32
N GLU A 27 5.71 2.09 4.15
CA GLU A 27 5.80 2.73 5.46
C GLU A 27 5.83 4.26 5.36
N GLN A 28 6.59 4.81 4.41
CA GLN A 28 6.62 6.27 4.19
C GLN A 28 5.26 6.81 3.74
N PHE A 29 4.54 6.05 2.89
CA PHE A 29 3.20 6.43 2.47
C PHE A 29 2.20 6.42 3.63
N LEU A 30 2.23 5.39 4.48
CA LEU A 30 1.36 5.30 5.66
C LEU A 30 1.68 6.36 6.72
N ASN A 31 2.92 6.83 6.80
CA ASN A 31 3.32 7.93 7.67
C ASN A 31 3.12 9.32 7.02
N ASP A 32 2.55 9.41 5.81
CA ASP A 32 2.30 10.71 5.17
C ASP A 32 1.20 11.47 5.94
N PRO A 33 1.49 12.68 6.46
CA PRO A 33 0.50 13.48 7.18
C PRO A 33 -0.73 13.79 6.33
N ARG A 34 -0.63 13.78 5.00
CA ARG A 34 -1.77 13.98 4.09
C ARG A 34 -2.78 12.84 4.16
N LEU A 35 -2.31 11.60 4.36
CA LEU A 35 -3.16 10.43 4.56
C LEU A 35 -3.89 10.54 5.91
N LEU A 36 -3.17 11.03 6.92
CA LEU A 36 -3.72 11.28 8.24
C LEU A 36 -4.76 12.42 8.23
N LEU A 37 -4.52 13.47 7.44
CA LEU A 37 -5.49 14.56 7.21
C LEU A 37 -6.73 14.08 6.44
N TRP A 38 -6.57 13.24 5.42
CA TRP A 38 -7.68 12.57 4.73
C TRP A 38 -8.57 11.83 5.74
N LYS A 39 -7.97 11.00 6.60
CA LYS A 39 -8.71 10.23 7.59
C LYS A 39 -9.31 11.08 8.72
N SER A 40 -8.55 12.06 9.23
CA SER A 40 -8.93 12.88 10.39
C SER A 40 -9.95 13.97 10.04
N GLN A 41 -9.80 14.61 8.88
CA GLN A 41 -10.67 15.71 8.46
C GLN A 41 -11.79 15.29 7.51
N GLY A 42 -11.84 14.00 7.09
CA GLY A 42 -12.85 13.52 6.15
C GLY A 42 -12.79 14.22 4.79
N THR A 43 -11.64 14.78 4.44
CA THR A 43 -11.42 15.37 3.11
C THR A 43 -11.30 14.25 2.09
N PRO A 44 -11.68 14.43 0.80
CA PRO A 44 -11.51 13.40 -0.21
C PRO A 44 -10.02 13.14 -0.49
N MET A 45 -9.65 11.87 -0.69
CA MET A 45 -8.26 11.52 -1.00
C MET A 45 -7.88 12.05 -2.37
N THR A 46 -6.76 12.76 -2.47
CA THR A 46 -6.31 13.33 -3.75
C THR A 46 -5.96 12.23 -4.77
N ASP A 47 -6.15 12.50 -6.06
CA ASP A 47 -5.78 11.59 -7.15
C ASP A 47 -4.33 11.12 -7.08
N LYS A 48 -3.43 12.00 -6.60
CA LYS A 48 -2.01 11.68 -6.43
C LYS A 48 -1.78 10.62 -5.35
N CYS A 49 -2.46 10.71 -4.21
CA CYS A 49 -2.37 9.70 -3.15
C CYS A 49 -2.97 8.37 -3.62
N ARG A 50 -4.10 8.41 -4.35
CA ARG A 50 -4.74 7.22 -4.92
C ARG A 50 -3.83 6.51 -5.92
N GLN A 51 -3.25 7.24 -6.87
CA GLN A 51 -2.28 6.68 -7.82
C GLN A 51 -1.04 6.13 -7.13
N HIS A 52 -0.57 6.76 -6.04
CA HIS A 52 0.58 6.23 -5.28
C HIS A 52 0.25 4.89 -4.62
N TRP A 53 -0.91 4.82 -3.96
CA TRP A 53 -1.39 3.60 -3.32
C TRP A 53 -1.58 2.47 -4.33
N ASP A 54 -2.20 2.75 -5.47
CA ASP A 54 -2.44 1.77 -6.53
C ASP A 54 -1.13 1.15 -7.07
N HIS A 55 -0.09 1.98 -7.26
CA HIS A 55 1.24 1.47 -7.64
C HIS A 55 1.85 0.57 -6.55
N ILE A 56 1.72 0.94 -5.27
CA ILE A 56 2.22 0.14 -4.14
C ILE A 56 1.46 -1.19 -4.07
N ALA A 57 0.13 -1.16 -4.16
CA ALA A 57 -0.73 -2.34 -4.15
C ALA A 57 -0.38 -3.30 -5.28
N THR A 58 -0.25 -2.80 -6.51
CA THR A 58 0.14 -3.59 -7.68
C THR A 58 1.50 -4.28 -7.49
N LEU A 59 2.47 -3.59 -6.88
CA LEU A 59 3.79 -4.17 -6.59
C LEU A 59 3.71 -5.25 -5.51
N TRP A 60 2.93 -5.05 -4.46
CA TRP A 60 2.70 -6.06 -3.43
C TRP A 60 2.03 -7.31 -3.98
N VAL A 61 1.04 -7.16 -4.85
CA VAL A 61 0.43 -8.28 -5.57
C VAL A 61 1.48 -9.07 -6.34
N CYS A 62 2.38 -8.40 -7.07
CA CYS A 62 3.47 -9.05 -7.79
C CYS A 62 4.44 -9.82 -6.86
N VAL A 63 4.71 -9.29 -5.66
CA VAL A 63 5.60 -9.91 -4.65
C VAL A 63 4.95 -11.12 -3.99
N VAL A 64 3.69 -11.00 -3.58
CA VAL A 64 2.94 -12.05 -2.86
C VAL A 64 2.57 -13.21 -3.79
N LEU A 65 2.15 -12.89 -5.03
CA LEU A 65 1.81 -13.88 -6.06
C LEU A 65 3.04 -14.52 -6.72
N ALA A 66 4.26 -14.05 -6.43
CA ALA A 66 5.45 -14.68 -6.97
C ALA A 66 5.51 -16.17 -6.54
N PRO A 67 5.57 -17.13 -7.47
CA PRO A 67 5.49 -18.56 -7.15
C PRO A 67 6.77 -19.11 -6.49
N HIS A 68 7.88 -18.38 -6.59
CA HIS A 68 9.21 -18.83 -6.16
C HIS A 68 9.72 -18.15 -4.88
N SER A 69 8.92 -17.30 -4.23
CA SER A 69 9.28 -16.69 -2.95
C SER A 69 9.13 -17.71 -1.82
N GLY A 70 10.18 -17.91 -1.03
CA GLY A 70 10.18 -18.88 0.07
C GLY A 70 9.05 -18.62 1.08
N MET A 71 8.44 -19.69 1.59
CA MET A 71 7.26 -19.62 2.47
C MET A 71 7.49 -18.74 3.72
N LEU A 72 8.70 -18.76 4.30
CA LEU A 72 9.07 -17.90 5.43
C LEU A 72 9.01 -16.41 5.09
N VAL A 73 9.49 -16.05 3.90
CA VAL A 73 9.48 -14.67 3.42
C VAL A 73 8.06 -14.21 3.12
N LYS A 74 7.22 -15.10 2.55
CA LYS A 74 5.79 -14.83 2.37
C LYS A 74 5.06 -14.61 3.69
N GLN A 75 5.33 -15.44 4.71
CA GLN A 75 4.76 -15.23 6.05
C GLN A 75 5.20 -13.89 6.66
N GLN A 76 6.46 -13.50 6.49
CA GLN A 76 6.94 -12.22 6.97
C GLN A 76 6.19 -11.06 6.29
N TRP A 77 6.07 -11.09 4.96
CA TRP A 77 5.31 -10.08 4.22
C TRP A 77 3.84 -10.06 4.61
N GLN A 78 3.22 -11.22 4.80
CA GLN A 78 1.85 -11.33 5.24
C GLN A 78 1.63 -10.66 6.61
N ARG A 79 2.50 -10.94 7.60
CA ARG A 79 2.41 -10.27 8.91
C ARG A 79 2.59 -8.75 8.80
N THR A 80 3.52 -8.29 7.97
CA THR A 80 3.74 -6.85 7.75
C THR A 80 2.52 -6.20 7.08
N LEU A 81 1.93 -6.84 6.07
CA LEU A 81 0.72 -6.38 5.40
C LEU A 81 -0.47 -6.36 6.37
N GLU A 82 -0.62 -7.38 7.21
CA GLU A 82 -1.65 -7.43 8.26
C GLU A 82 -1.47 -6.29 9.27
N GLN A 83 -0.24 -6.00 9.70
CA GLN A 83 0.05 -4.86 10.58
C GLN A 83 -0.35 -3.54 9.93
N TRP A 84 -0.03 -3.33 8.66
CA TRP A 84 -0.41 -2.12 7.94
C TRP A 84 -1.91 -2.01 7.69
N ALA A 85 -2.59 -3.13 7.46
CA ALA A 85 -4.05 -3.17 7.32
C ALA A 85 -4.75 -2.77 8.63
N HIS A 86 -4.14 -2.99 9.79
CA HIS A 86 -4.62 -2.51 11.08
C HIS A 86 -4.27 -1.05 11.36
N THR A 87 -3.41 -0.42 10.56
CA THR A 87 -3.09 1.00 10.71
C THR A 87 -4.28 1.84 10.26
N ASP A 88 -4.72 2.77 11.11
CA ASP A 88 -5.92 3.60 10.93
C ASP A 88 -5.96 4.44 9.63
N VAL A 89 -4.81 4.64 9.02
CA VAL A 89 -4.61 5.44 7.80
C VAL A 89 -4.61 4.59 6.52
N CYS A 90 -4.70 3.26 6.61
CA CYS A 90 -4.73 2.39 5.44
C CYS A 90 -5.99 2.68 4.61
N PRO A 91 -5.87 3.21 3.37
CA PRO A 91 -7.03 3.49 2.55
C PRO A 91 -7.65 2.16 2.09
N LEU A 92 -8.93 1.97 2.40
CA LEU A 92 -9.74 0.91 1.80
C LEU A 92 -9.81 1.12 0.28
N GLU A 93 -10.10 0.05 -0.49
CA GLU A 93 -10.26 0.11 -1.95
C GLU A 93 -11.21 1.21 -2.41
N ASP A 94 -12.14 1.63 -1.54
CA ASP A 94 -13.01 2.78 -1.77
C ASP A 94 -12.96 3.80 -0.61
N PRO A 95 -12.09 4.82 -0.70
CA PRO A 95 -12.00 5.87 0.31
C PRO A 95 -13.18 6.87 0.27
N ASP A 96 -14.05 6.80 -0.73
CA ASP A 96 -15.16 7.74 -0.96
C ASP A 96 -16.52 7.22 -0.44
N HIS A 97 -16.70 5.92 -0.27
CA HIS A 97 -17.98 5.35 0.20
C HIS A 97 -18.34 5.67 1.67
N ARG A 98 -17.48 6.36 2.43
CA ARG A 98 -17.81 6.80 3.79
C ARG A 98 -18.91 7.87 3.85
N HIS A 99 -19.38 8.39 2.72
CA HIS A 99 -20.39 9.45 2.65
C HIS A 99 -21.80 9.02 2.22
N GLN A 100 -22.19 7.75 2.39
CA GLN A 100 -23.56 7.32 2.05
C GLN A 100 -24.42 6.71 3.17
N ASP A 101 -23.90 6.48 4.38
CA ASP A 101 -24.67 5.76 5.42
C ASP A 101 -25.26 6.63 6.56
N THR A 102 -25.24 7.96 6.48
CA THR A 102 -25.79 8.83 7.54
C THR A 102 -26.89 9.78 7.07
N ASN A 103 -27.73 9.38 6.10
CA ASN A 103 -28.91 10.18 5.76
C ASN A 103 -30.17 9.44 5.29
N ASP A 104 -30.42 8.20 5.72
CA ASP A 104 -31.78 7.61 5.62
C ASP A 104 -32.43 7.53 7.01
N ARG A 105 -33.12 8.63 7.33
CA ARG A 105 -34.40 8.81 8.04
C ARG A 105 -34.75 7.91 9.22
#